data_AF-A0A927QI04-F1
#
_entry.id   AF-A0A927QI04-F1
#
_cell.length_a   1.000
_cell.length_b   1.000
_cell.length_c   1.000
_cell.angle_alpha   90.00
_cell.angle_beta   90.00
_cell.angle_gamma   90.00
#
_symmetry.space_group_name_H-M   'P 1'
#
loop_
_entity.id
_entity.type
_entity.pdbx_description
1 polymer ?
#
loop_
_entity_poly.entity_id
_entity_poly.type
_entity_poly.pdbx_seq_one_letter_code
_entity_poly.pdbx_strand_id
1 'polypeptide(L)'
;MKKLRTSRAVAASAVLIGTSALLLVPASTASATEDDCDGIGVVGVFRAVESGASFDFRGRRVELQNESALDRYSRAEIKSGRKAGDRLWVDRSHRSFPDFKGTVTDQQAKRDGWKMCGPYTGSRTQSVYNANYAARACGEFDGITKCGKWWVD
;
A
#
# COMPACT_ATOMS: atom_id res chain seq x y z
N MET A 1 62.21 -16.90 -47.16
CA MET A 1 62.80 -16.21 -45.99
C MET A 1 61.86 -15.08 -45.55
N LYS A 2 61.55 -15.00 -44.24
CA LYS A 2 60.59 -14.07 -43.62
C LYS A 2 61.02 -12.60 -43.74
N LYS A 3 60.04 -11.68 -43.86
CA LYS A 3 60.08 -10.38 -43.14
C LYS A 3 58.68 -9.71 -43.06
N LEU A 4 58.38 -9.26 -41.84
CA LEU A 4 57.25 -8.46 -41.36
C LEU A 4 56.93 -7.23 -42.25
N ARG A 5 55.66 -6.81 -42.27
CA ARG A 5 55.23 -5.48 -41.76
C ARG A 5 53.70 -5.30 -41.75
N THR A 6 53.20 -5.28 -40.53
CA THR A 6 52.13 -4.47 -39.92
C THR A 6 51.22 -3.57 -40.77
N SER A 7 49.95 -3.58 -40.33
CA SER A 7 49.03 -2.45 -40.21
C SER A 7 48.01 -2.24 -41.33
N ARG A 8 46.75 -2.55 -41.03
CA ARG A 8 45.73 -1.55 -40.61
C ARG A 8 44.43 -2.26 -40.24
N ALA A 9 44.09 -2.22 -38.96
CA ALA A 9 42.78 -2.62 -38.46
C ALA A 9 41.75 -1.58 -38.90
N VAL A 10 40.74 -2.02 -39.66
CA VAL A 10 39.54 -1.23 -39.95
C VAL A 10 38.53 -1.59 -38.88
N ALA A 11 38.30 -0.67 -37.94
CA ALA A 11 37.23 -0.79 -36.97
C ALA A 11 35.89 -0.58 -37.68
N ALA A 12 35.12 -1.66 -37.85
CA ALA A 12 33.73 -1.59 -38.26
C ALA A 12 32.86 -1.50 -37.00
N SER A 13 32.26 -0.33 -36.77
CA SER A 13 31.29 -0.09 -35.70
C SER A 13 30.02 -0.90 -35.98
N ALA A 14 29.81 -1.99 -35.23
CA ALA A 14 28.55 -2.70 -35.21
C ALA A 14 27.57 -1.97 -34.27
N VAL A 15 26.55 -1.33 -34.85
CA VAL A 15 25.41 -0.79 -34.11
C VAL A 15 24.57 -1.98 -33.63
N LEU A 16 24.73 -2.35 -32.36
CA LEU A 16 23.85 -3.30 -31.70
C LEU A 16 22.53 -2.59 -31.39
N ILE A 17 21.52 -2.88 -32.21
CA ILE A 17 20.12 -2.59 -31.92
C ILE A 17 19.70 -3.53 -30.80
N GLY A 18 19.93 -3.12 -29.56
CA GLY A 18 19.43 -3.81 -28.38
C GLY A 18 17.93 -3.60 -28.26
N THR A 19 17.15 -4.60 -28.67
CA THR A 19 15.74 -4.71 -28.31
C THR A 19 15.63 -4.86 -26.80
N SER A 20 15.28 -3.79 -26.10
CA SER A 20 14.97 -3.83 -24.68
C SER A 20 13.68 -4.61 -24.48
N ALA A 21 13.80 -5.90 -24.19
CA ALA A 21 12.72 -6.67 -23.60
C ALA A 21 12.43 -6.05 -22.22
N LEU A 22 11.31 -5.33 -22.11
CA LEU A 22 10.73 -4.92 -20.83
C LEU A 22 10.40 -6.20 -20.06
N LEU A 23 11.33 -6.64 -19.21
CA LEU A 23 11.06 -7.63 -18.19
C LEU A 23 10.03 -7.03 -17.24
N LEU A 24 8.76 -7.40 -17.42
CA LEU A 24 7.76 -7.25 -16.37
C LEU A 24 8.19 -8.12 -15.20
N VAL A 25 8.90 -7.53 -14.25
CA VAL A 25 9.10 -8.13 -12.94
C VAL A 25 7.72 -8.11 -12.26
N PRO A 26 7.12 -9.27 -11.94
CA PRO A 26 5.94 -9.26 -11.08
C PRO A 26 6.38 -8.65 -9.75
N ALA A 27 5.78 -7.51 -9.39
CA ALA A 27 6.01 -6.90 -8.09
C ALA A 27 5.72 -7.97 -7.04
N SER A 28 6.78 -8.48 -6.40
CA SER A 28 6.64 -9.41 -5.28
C SER A 28 5.78 -8.70 -4.25
N THR A 29 4.59 -9.23 -3.99
CA THR A 29 3.77 -8.82 -2.85
C THR A 29 4.51 -9.28 -1.60
N ALA A 30 5.46 -8.46 -1.13
CA ALA A 30 6.01 -8.61 0.21
C ALA A 30 4.78 -8.61 1.14
N SER A 31 4.55 -9.76 1.80
CA SER A 31 3.57 -9.83 2.87
C SER A 31 4.14 -8.95 3.97
N ALA A 32 3.51 -7.81 4.26
CA ALA A 32 4.00 -6.94 5.31
C ALA A 32 3.99 -7.72 6.63
N THR A 33 5.06 -7.57 7.39
CA THR A 33 5.21 -8.22 8.69
C THR A 33 4.39 -7.47 9.74
N GLU A 34 4.07 -8.11 10.87
CA GLU A 34 3.38 -7.40 11.97
C GLU A 34 4.12 -6.14 12.43
N ASP A 35 5.44 -6.08 12.21
CA ASP A 35 6.31 -4.92 12.45
C ASP A 35 5.90 -3.66 11.65
N ASP A 36 5.13 -3.81 10.56
CA ASP A 36 4.62 -2.68 9.79
C ASP A 36 3.39 -2.01 10.43
N CYS A 37 2.81 -2.64 11.45
CA CYS A 37 1.71 -2.10 12.25
C CYS A 37 2.24 -1.25 13.41
N ASP A 38 1.52 -0.20 13.82
CA ASP A 38 1.92 0.66 14.96
C ASP A 38 1.27 0.21 16.27
N GLY A 39 0.27 -0.67 16.21
CA GLY A 39 -0.42 -1.18 17.37
C GLY A 39 -0.99 -2.57 17.14
N ILE A 40 -0.49 -3.54 17.90
CA ILE A 40 -1.02 -4.91 17.94
C ILE A 40 -2.04 -5.02 19.07
N GLY A 41 -3.24 -5.49 18.74
CA GLY A 41 -4.27 -5.77 19.75
C GLY A 41 -4.75 -4.53 20.53
N VAL A 42 -4.74 -3.34 19.91
CA VAL A 42 -5.22 -2.10 20.54
C VAL A 42 -6.65 -2.29 21.06
N VAL A 43 -6.81 -2.21 22.38
CA VAL A 43 -8.11 -2.35 23.06
C VAL A 43 -8.76 -0.98 23.13
N GLY A 44 -9.81 -0.80 22.36
CA GLY A 44 -10.58 0.45 22.32
C GLY A 44 -11.90 0.26 21.57
N VAL A 45 -12.76 1.27 21.68
CA VAL A 45 -13.98 1.33 20.85
C VAL A 45 -13.58 1.92 19.50
N PHE A 46 -13.80 1.17 18.43
CA PHE A 46 -13.49 1.63 17.07
C PHE A 46 -14.78 1.97 16.34
N ARG A 47 -14.81 3.13 15.68
CA ARG A 47 -15.97 3.62 14.92
C ARG A 47 -15.56 3.92 13.50
N ALA A 48 -16.47 3.66 12.56
CA ALA A 48 -16.25 3.98 11.16
C ALA A 48 -16.00 5.47 10.96
N VAL A 49 -15.03 5.79 10.12
CA VAL A 49 -14.76 7.17 9.68
C VAL A 49 -15.90 7.62 8.76
N GLU A 50 -16.60 8.70 9.14
CA GLU A 50 -17.82 9.18 8.48
C GLU A 50 -17.57 9.92 7.15
N SER A 51 -16.32 10.26 6.82
CA SER A 51 -15.94 11.05 5.65
C SER A 51 -15.95 10.31 4.29
N GLY A 52 -16.51 9.10 4.27
CA GLY A 52 -16.49 8.24 3.08
C GLY A 52 -15.12 7.62 2.80
N ALA A 53 -14.26 7.49 3.82
CA ALA A 53 -13.05 6.67 3.76
C ALA A 53 -13.39 5.17 3.64
N SER A 54 -14.54 4.78 4.18
CA SER A 54 -15.15 3.45 4.03
C SER A 54 -15.76 3.27 2.64
N PHE A 55 -15.80 2.03 2.13
CA PHE A 55 -16.29 1.73 0.79
C PHE A 55 -17.06 0.41 0.72
N ASP A 56 -17.91 0.31 -0.30
CA ASP A 56 -18.58 -0.92 -0.68
C ASP A 56 -17.98 -1.45 -1.98
N PHE A 57 -17.67 -2.75 -2.02
CA PHE A 57 -17.09 -3.38 -3.20
C PHE A 57 -17.54 -4.83 -3.34
N ARG A 58 -18.21 -5.16 -4.45
CA ARG A 58 -18.66 -6.53 -4.77
C ARG A 58 -19.41 -7.21 -3.61
N GLY A 59 -20.26 -6.46 -2.92
CA GLY A 59 -21.05 -6.93 -1.77
C GLY A 59 -20.32 -6.97 -0.42
N ARG A 60 -19.06 -6.49 -0.34
CA ARG A 60 -18.33 -6.32 0.92
C ARG A 60 -18.43 -4.86 1.36
N ARG A 61 -18.83 -4.63 2.61
CA ARG A 61 -18.70 -3.32 3.26
C ARG A 61 -17.37 -3.28 4.00
N VAL A 62 -16.46 -2.40 3.58
CA VAL A 62 -15.15 -2.23 4.21
C VAL A 62 -15.09 -0.87 4.88
N GLU A 63 -14.79 -0.87 6.16
CA GLU A 63 -14.67 0.33 6.97
C GLU A 63 -13.22 0.62 7.30
N LEU A 64 -12.83 1.89 7.17
CA LEU A 64 -11.76 2.44 7.98
C LEU A 64 -12.38 2.86 9.31
N GLN A 65 -11.82 2.40 10.42
CA GLN A 65 -12.31 2.74 11.76
C GLN A 65 -11.21 3.41 12.57
N ASN A 66 -11.58 4.44 13.35
CA ASN A 66 -10.70 5.12 14.29
C ASN A 66 -11.08 4.77 15.73
N GLU A 67 -10.09 4.73 16.61
CA GLU A 67 -10.26 4.49 18.04
C GLU A 67 -10.92 5.71 18.71
N SER A 68 -12.19 5.61 19.09
CA SER A 68 -13.01 6.74 19.53
C SER A 68 -12.63 7.37 20.88
N ALA A 69 -11.69 6.78 21.62
CA ALA A 69 -11.30 7.28 22.95
C ALA A 69 -10.11 8.24 22.89
N LEU A 70 -9.18 7.99 21.97
CA LEU A 70 -7.94 8.76 21.86
C LEU A 70 -7.67 9.25 20.43
N ASP A 71 -8.42 8.78 19.43
CA ASP A 71 -8.29 9.12 18.02
C ASP A 71 -6.83 8.97 17.53
N ARG A 72 -6.17 7.91 18.01
CA ARG A 72 -4.74 7.65 17.74
C ARG A 72 -4.52 6.61 16.69
N TYR A 73 -5.40 5.63 16.63
CA TYR A 73 -5.20 4.42 15.85
C TYR A 73 -6.35 4.21 14.88
N SER A 74 -5.99 3.84 13.66
CA SER A 74 -6.93 3.36 12.66
C SER A 74 -6.72 1.89 12.37
N ARG A 75 -7.80 1.20 12.06
CA ARG A 75 -7.80 -0.17 11.53
C ARG A 75 -8.82 -0.32 10.41
N ALA A 76 -8.69 -1.37 9.60
CA ALA A 76 -9.71 -1.74 8.64
C ALA A 76 -10.56 -2.91 9.15
N GLU A 77 -11.84 -2.92 8.81
CA GLU A 77 -12.76 -4.01 9.09
C GLU A 77 -13.67 -4.27 7.87
N ILE A 78 -13.80 -5.53 7.44
CA ILE A 78 -14.89 -5.96 6.57
C ILE A 78 -16.12 -6.12 7.47
N LYS A 79 -16.98 -5.12 7.47
CA LYS A 79 -18.15 -5.06 8.35
C LYS A 79 -19.21 -6.08 7.99
N SER A 80 -19.37 -6.36 6.69
CA SER A 80 -20.32 -7.34 6.18
C SER A 80 -19.89 -7.88 4.81
N GLY A 81 -20.44 -9.04 4.46
CA GLY A 81 -20.24 -9.65 3.14
C GLY A 81 -18.87 -10.32 2.92
N ARG A 82 -18.08 -10.52 3.98
CA ARG A 82 -16.78 -11.22 3.91
C ARG A 82 -16.96 -12.62 3.32
N LYS A 83 -16.05 -13.00 2.42
CA LYS A 83 -15.92 -14.35 1.87
C LYS A 83 -14.55 -14.95 2.20
N ALA A 84 -14.46 -16.27 2.08
CA ALA A 84 -13.18 -16.96 2.18
C ALA A 84 -12.23 -16.47 1.06
N GLY A 85 -10.98 -16.21 1.41
CA GLY A 85 -9.97 -15.68 0.48
C GLY A 85 -9.91 -14.15 0.41
N ASP A 86 -10.88 -13.41 0.98
CA ASP A 86 -10.77 -11.97 1.10
C ASP A 86 -9.53 -11.61 1.96
N ARG A 87 -8.72 -10.66 1.48
CA ARG A 87 -7.54 -10.14 2.18
C ARG A 87 -7.74 -8.67 2.52
N LEU A 88 -7.33 -8.24 3.70
CA LEU A 88 -7.56 -6.87 4.21
C LEU A 88 -6.28 -6.30 4.83
N TRP A 89 -6.02 -5.03 4.62
CA TRP A 89 -4.90 -4.31 5.24
C TRP A 89 -5.23 -2.82 5.42
N VAL A 90 -4.37 -2.13 6.15
CA VAL A 90 -4.41 -0.66 6.26
C VAL A 90 -3.09 -0.09 5.77
N ASP A 91 -3.17 0.87 4.86
CA ASP A 91 -2.00 1.65 4.47
C ASP A 91 -1.88 2.85 5.40
N ARG A 92 -0.65 3.26 5.74
CA ARG A 92 -0.35 4.51 6.45
C ARG A 92 0.74 5.29 5.72
N SER A 93 0.53 6.58 5.50
CA SER A 93 1.54 7.49 4.97
C SER A 93 2.77 7.59 5.89
N HIS A 94 3.95 7.81 5.32
CA HIS A 94 5.15 8.18 6.08
C HIS A 94 5.20 9.66 6.43
N ARG A 95 4.57 10.49 5.60
CA ARG A 95 4.43 11.92 5.82
C ARG A 95 3.38 12.20 6.90
N SER A 96 3.70 13.11 7.83
CA SER A 96 2.72 13.64 8.76
C SER A 96 1.92 14.84 8.21
N PHE A 97 0.74 15.05 8.79
CA PHE A 97 -0.23 16.10 8.52
C PHE A 97 -0.71 16.73 9.85
N PRO A 98 0.19 17.32 10.66
CA PRO A 98 -0.13 17.74 12.03
C PRO A 98 -1.22 18.82 12.12
N ASP A 99 -1.38 19.62 11.07
CA ASP A 99 -2.31 20.76 11.03
C ASP A 99 -3.54 20.48 10.13
N PHE A 100 -3.82 19.21 9.81
CA PHE A 100 -4.91 18.85 8.92
C PHE A 100 -5.63 17.58 9.37
N LYS A 101 -6.95 17.67 9.50
CA LYS A 101 -7.86 16.53 9.67
C LYS A 101 -8.77 16.45 8.47
N GLY A 102 -8.91 15.28 7.88
CA GLY A 102 -9.69 15.16 6.66
C GLY A 102 -9.20 14.13 5.66
N THR A 103 -9.84 14.13 4.50
CA THR A 103 -9.38 13.35 3.35
C THR A 103 -8.22 14.03 2.66
N VAL A 104 -7.16 13.29 2.34
CA VAL A 104 -6.07 13.73 1.46
C VAL A 104 -6.06 12.91 0.17
N THR A 105 -5.41 13.43 -0.88
CA THR A 105 -5.27 12.70 -2.14
C THR A 105 -4.22 11.58 -2.03
N ASP A 106 -4.30 10.57 -2.91
CA ASP A 106 -3.29 9.50 -2.99
C ASP A 106 -1.88 10.06 -3.21
N GLN A 107 -1.75 11.10 -4.04
CA GLN A 107 -0.47 11.76 -4.32
C GLN A 107 0.09 12.45 -3.07
N GLN A 108 -0.76 13.11 -2.27
CA GLN A 108 -0.32 13.76 -1.03
C GLN A 108 0.10 12.74 0.03
N ALA A 109 -0.67 11.67 0.21
CA ALA A 109 -0.40 10.64 1.21
C ALA A 109 0.85 9.82 0.89
N LYS A 110 1.08 9.52 -0.40
CA LYS A 110 2.19 8.63 -0.84
C LYS A 110 3.49 9.35 -1.17
N ARG A 111 3.51 10.69 -1.14
CA ARG A 111 4.64 11.50 -1.61
C ARG A 111 5.99 11.08 -1.00
N ASP A 112 5.99 10.79 0.29
CA ASP A 112 7.21 10.45 1.04
C ASP A 112 7.25 8.94 1.38
N GLY A 113 6.47 8.14 0.65
CA GLY A 113 6.25 6.72 0.91
C GLY A 113 5.07 6.45 1.84
N TRP A 114 4.76 5.17 1.97
CA TRP A 114 3.71 4.64 2.83
C TRP A 114 4.09 3.22 3.26
N LYS A 115 3.53 2.76 4.38
CA LYS A 115 3.67 1.40 4.88
C LYS A 115 2.34 0.67 4.93
N MET A 116 2.39 -0.66 4.78
CA MET A 116 1.23 -1.54 4.76
C MET A 116 1.18 -2.35 6.06
N CYS A 117 0.08 -2.31 6.81
CA CYS A 117 -0.17 -3.24 7.92
C CYS A 117 -1.12 -4.36 7.44
N GLY A 118 -0.56 -5.51 7.06
CA GLY A 118 -1.28 -6.67 6.48
C GLY A 118 -0.54 -7.28 5.28
N PRO A 119 -1.17 -8.08 4.42
CA PRO A 119 -2.58 -8.44 4.38
C PRO A 119 -2.98 -9.52 5.40
N TYR A 120 -4.15 -9.34 6.00
CA TYR A 120 -4.81 -10.29 6.89
C TYR A 120 -5.95 -11.00 6.16
N THR A 121 -6.13 -12.29 6.43
CA THR A 121 -7.30 -13.05 5.93
C THR A 121 -8.51 -12.90 6.85
N GLY A 122 -8.35 -12.29 8.04
CA GLY A 122 -9.42 -12.03 8.99
C GLY A 122 -10.40 -10.94 8.55
N SER A 123 -11.45 -10.71 9.34
CA SER A 123 -12.39 -9.61 9.07
C SER A 123 -11.87 -8.24 9.49
N ARG A 124 -10.74 -8.17 10.20
CA ARG A 124 -10.18 -6.95 10.77
C ARG A 124 -8.66 -7.02 10.79
N THR A 125 -8.03 -5.87 10.64
CA THR A 125 -6.58 -5.71 10.67
C THR A 125 -6.09 -5.40 12.09
N GLN A 126 -4.78 -5.43 12.28
CA GLN A 126 -4.13 -4.67 13.35
C GLN A 126 -4.18 -3.16 13.04
N SER A 127 -3.63 -2.35 13.93
CA SER A 127 -3.78 -0.89 13.88
C SER A 127 -2.52 -0.18 13.40
N VAL A 128 -2.74 0.97 12.76
CA VAL A 128 -1.70 1.95 12.43
C VAL A 128 -1.99 3.25 13.16
N TYR A 129 -0.95 4.00 13.49
CA TYR A 129 -1.08 5.29 14.17
C TYR A 129 -1.49 6.36 13.16
N ASN A 130 -2.63 7.00 13.37
CA ASN A 130 -3.25 7.94 12.42
C ASN A 130 -3.36 9.38 12.94
N ALA A 131 -3.10 9.66 14.22
CA ALA A 131 -3.37 10.98 14.82
C ALA A 131 -2.74 12.19 14.10
N ASN A 132 -1.65 11.97 13.35
CA ASN A 132 -1.04 12.98 12.47
C ASN A 132 -0.64 12.38 11.12
N TYR A 133 -1.16 11.23 10.73
CA TYR A 133 -0.76 10.53 9.52
C TYR A 133 -1.99 10.09 8.76
N ALA A 134 -1.95 10.15 7.43
CA ALA A 134 -3.04 9.62 6.64
C ALA A 134 -3.03 8.08 6.68
N ALA A 135 -4.20 7.45 6.81
CA ALA A 135 -4.39 6.01 6.62
C ALA A 135 -5.60 5.71 5.73
N ARG A 136 -5.64 4.52 5.14
CA ARG A 136 -6.79 4.04 4.37
C ARG A 136 -6.98 2.54 4.52
N ALA A 137 -8.24 2.13 4.49
CA ALA A 137 -8.59 0.72 4.39
C ALA A 137 -8.41 0.24 2.95
N CYS A 138 -7.83 -0.94 2.78
CA CYS A 138 -7.66 -1.60 1.50
C CYS A 138 -7.93 -3.10 1.65
N GLY A 139 -8.35 -3.74 0.56
CA GLY A 139 -8.47 -5.18 0.52
C GLY A 139 -8.43 -5.74 -0.88
N GLU A 140 -8.19 -7.04 -0.97
CA GLU A 140 -8.28 -7.81 -2.19
C GLU A 140 -9.51 -8.72 -2.12
N PHE A 141 -10.39 -8.57 -3.11
CA PHE A 141 -11.68 -9.24 -3.16
C PHE A 141 -11.85 -9.86 -4.54
N ASP A 142 -11.90 -11.19 -4.58
CA ASP A 142 -12.00 -11.97 -5.83
C ASP A 142 -10.86 -11.58 -6.82
N GLY A 143 -9.62 -11.47 -6.31
CA GLY A 143 -8.42 -11.13 -7.09
C GLY A 143 -8.26 -9.64 -7.45
N ILE A 144 -9.16 -8.76 -7.02
CA ILE A 144 -9.06 -7.32 -7.29
C ILE A 144 -8.79 -6.54 -6.02
N THR A 145 -7.74 -5.73 -6.06
CA THR A 145 -7.44 -4.76 -4.99
C THR A 145 -8.35 -3.54 -5.09
N LYS A 146 -8.97 -3.18 -3.98
CA LYS A 146 -9.76 -1.96 -3.80
C LYS A 146 -9.33 -1.26 -2.51
N CYS A 147 -9.14 0.05 -2.59
CA CYS A 147 -8.85 0.90 -1.45
C CYS A 147 -9.91 2.00 -1.31
N GLY A 148 -10.10 2.42 -0.06
CA GLY A 148 -10.82 3.63 0.30
C GLY A 148 -9.97 4.89 0.15
N LYS A 149 -10.50 6.00 0.64
CA LYS A 149 -9.79 7.28 0.67
C LYS A 149 -8.79 7.33 1.82
N TRP A 150 -7.73 8.11 1.66
CA TRP A 150 -6.81 8.45 2.74
C TRP A 150 -7.44 9.44 3.70
N TRP A 151 -7.40 9.14 5.00
CA TRP A 151 -7.96 9.95 6.07
C TRP A 151 -6.90 10.26 7.13
N VAL A 152 -6.86 11.52 7.58
CA VAL A 152 -6.13 11.97 8.77
C VAL A 152 -7.13 12.28 9.87
N ASP A 153 -6.96 11.66 11.03
CA ASP A 153 -7.86 11.69 12.19
C ASP A 153 -7.79 12.98 13.01
#